data_AF-A0A7V3PNN0-F1
#
_entry.id   AF-A0A7V3PNN0-F1
#
_cell.length_a   1.000
_cell.length_b   1.000
_cell.length_c   1.000
_cell.angle_alpha   90.00
_cell.angle_beta   90.00
_cell.angle_gamma   90.00
#
_symmetry.space_group_name_H-M   'P 1'
#
loop_
_entity.id
_entity.type
_entity.pdbx_description
1 polymer ?
#
loop_
_entity_poly.entity_id
_entity_poly.type
_entity_poly.pdbx_seq_one_letter_code
_entity_poly.pdbx_strand_id
1 'polypeptide(L)'
;MLARILFLASLMVLGTGVGGANGDLRSRSVFVEGEDFQPVGQGWWAGQGWADDIYEATSGDAVLGNDGGGGEAKAEVVIPTSGRHNVWVRYLKIGKYGGSFGLRIEQKGVVVFDGHYRTHPEGDEWRPMWEKFEADLQAGPATLTLYIAVPGIRQRVDCVLITADLGYEPNYRDFAPQVFLRFRLLEPQQPTAVYLSTYLHRAPVYYFDPGLFTSAGLGTGGEPVQPGQWSPWADISRYMDADRWITTVKMFFRDARGKSLPRVRAEFQVSPVADEAEAKTFREDIDGEIVSLVLPGNVRKYPDMPALASELSARHLEMVKSHNLPPLPKAEGKIPLELHIAGFGSCYRSTRVLGYEMEAARILGANSFNDIYGLPWAVAKRLGVTRGFLTTAWMPWQAWSCPTSPDLPKMMDEHFSQAAAQIEKDDPGALKRFYRNKLWDEPGTTDLGHLKNCESCRAGFRKFLQEKGFRPEDFGKATWEEIVPITREEATDGPARRL
;
A
#
# COMPACT_ATOMS: atom_id res chain seq x y z
N MET A 1 -0.09 38.67 28.22
CA MET A 1 1.33 38.32 28.01
C MET A 1 1.42 36.80 27.79
N LEU A 2 1.12 36.36 26.57
CA LEU A 2 1.42 35.03 26.01
C LEU A 2 0.90 35.08 24.57
N ALA A 3 1.78 35.50 23.69
CA ALA A 3 1.52 35.63 22.26
C ALA A 3 1.35 34.23 21.66
N ARG A 4 0.18 33.97 21.09
CA ARG A 4 -0.01 32.86 20.13
C ARG A 4 0.60 33.33 18.82
N ILE A 5 1.74 32.76 18.47
CA ILE A 5 2.39 32.94 17.17
C ILE A 5 1.51 32.22 16.14
N LEU A 6 0.88 33.00 15.26
CA LEU A 6 0.29 32.52 14.02
C LEU A 6 1.42 32.03 13.11
N PHE A 7 1.48 30.73 12.86
CA PHE A 7 2.28 30.17 11.77
C PHE A 7 1.52 30.39 10.45
N LEU A 8 1.81 31.51 9.79
CA LEU A 8 1.50 31.71 8.38
C LEU A 8 2.60 31.03 7.56
N ALA A 9 2.37 29.78 7.16
CA ALA A 9 3.20 29.11 6.17
C ALA A 9 2.84 29.65 4.79
N SER A 10 3.54 30.70 4.34
CA SER A 10 3.48 31.17 2.96
C SER A 10 4.12 30.13 2.05
N LEU A 11 3.30 29.37 1.31
CA LEU A 11 3.73 28.50 0.23
C LEU A 11 4.13 29.36 -0.98
N MET A 12 5.42 29.50 -1.22
CA MET A 12 5.96 29.74 -2.56
C MET A 12 7.20 28.87 -2.73
N VAL A 13 7.04 27.75 -3.44
CA VAL A 13 8.16 26.92 -3.90
C VAL A 13 8.46 27.33 -5.33
N LEU A 14 9.53 28.12 -5.52
CA LEU A 14 10.18 28.30 -6.82
C LEU A 14 11.35 27.31 -6.88
N GLY A 15 11.05 26.06 -7.20
CA GLY A 15 12.05 25.02 -7.49
C GLY A 15 12.22 24.86 -8.98
N THR A 16 13.36 25.30 -9.54
CA THR A 16 13.75 24.96 -10.91
C THR A 16 14.37 23.55 -10.91
N GLY A 17 13.57 22.52 -11.19
CA GLY A 17 14.08 21.15 -11.31
C GLY A 17 12.99 20.15 -11.69
N VAL A 18 13.07 19.61 -12.92
CA VAL A 18 12.29 18.47 -13.43
C VAL A 18 10.77 18.58 -13.18
N GLY A 19 10.16 19.66 -13.64
CA GLY A 19 8.70 19.76 -13.73
C GLY A 19 8.17 18.88 -14.86
N GLY A 20 7.81 17.63 -14.56
CA GLY A 20 6.93 16.86 -15.45
C GLY A 20 5.57 17.55 -15.60
N ALA A 21 4.72 17.07 -16.52
CA ALA A 21 3.39 17.65 -16.77
C ALA A 21 2.55 17.91 -15.49
N ASN A 22 2.76 17.13 -14.43
CA ASN A 22 2.09 17.30 -13.14
C ASN A 22 2.56 18.52 -12.33
N GLY A 23 3.80 18.99 -12.52
CA GLY A 23 4.31 20.20 -11.85
C GLY A 23 3.63 21.47 -12.32
N ASP A 24 3.33 21.56 -13.62
CA ASP A 24 2.55 22.66 -14.19
C ASP A 24 1.10 22.64 -13.68
N LEU A 25 0.47 21.46 -13.65
CA LEU A 25 -0.89 21.31 -13.11
C LEU A 25 -1.00 21.72 -11.64
N ARG A 26 -0.07 21.30 -10.78
CA ARG A 26 -0.08 21.66 -9.36
C ARG A 26 0.13 23.15 -9.12
N SER A 27 1.00 23.81 -9.89
CA SER A 27 1.29 25.24 -9.69
C SER A 27 0.12 26.16 -10.07
N ARG A 28 -0.76 25.72 -10.97
CA ARG A 28 -1.96 26.45 -11.42
C ARG A 28 -3.27 25.97 -10.81
N SER A 29 -3.21 25.13 -9.79
CA SER A 29 -4.40 24.58 -9.13
C SER A 29 -4.32 24.72 -7.62
N VAL A 30 -5.47 24.72 -6.96
CA VAL A 30 -5.61 24.60 -5.51
C VAL A 30 -6.22 23.25 -5.21
N PHE A 31 -5.57 22.47 -4.36
CA PHE A 31 -6.08 21.19 -3.89
C PHE A 31 -6.12 21.21 -2.37
N VAL A 32 -7.28 20.92 -1.79
CA VAL A 32 -7.51 20.92 -0.34
C VAL A 32 -8.14 19.59 0.04
N GLU A 33 -7.48 18.85 0.93
CA GLU A 33 -8.05 17.64 1.49
C GLU A 33 -9.23 18.01 2.40
N GLY A 34 -10.25 17.15 2.44
CA GLY A 34 -11.46 17.39 3.22
C GLY A 34 -11.13 17.59 4.69
N GLU A 35 -10.24 16.77 5.25
CA GLU A 35 -9.85 16.88 6.66
C GLU A 35 -9.02 18.12 7.01
N ASP A 36 -8.54 18.88 6.03
CA ASP A 36 -7.82 20.13 6.26
C ASP A 36 -8.78 21.31 6.49
N PHE A 37 -10.08 21.15 6.19
CA PHE A 37 -11.10 22.13 6.56
C PHE A 37 -11.29 22.18 8.08
N GLN A 38 -11.31 23.38 8.63
CA GLN A 38 -11.54 23.66 10.05
C GLN A 38 -13.04 23.78 10.31
N PRO A 39 -13.66 22.86 11.09
CA PRO A 39 -15.07 22.98 11.45
C PRO A 39 -15.38 24.27 12.20
N VAL A 40 -16.50 24.90 11.86
CA VAL A 40 -17.04 26.08 12.54
C VAL A 40 -18.31 25.66 13.28
N GLY A 41 -18.21 25.58 14.60
CA GLY A 41 -19.32 25.13 15.46
C GLY A 41 -19.51 23.61 15.43
N GLN A 42 -20.77 23.17 15.57
CA GLN A 42 -21.14 21.76 15.47
C GLN A 42 -21.66 21.43 14.07
N GLY A 43 -21.37 20.23 13.58
CA GLY A 43 -21.93 19.70 12.35
C GLY A 43 -20.90 19.08 11.40
N TRP A 44 -19.70 19.64 11.32
CA TRP A 44 -18.58 19.04 10.58
C TRP A 44 -17.50 18.54 11.51
N TRP A 45 -16.80 17.46 11.13
CA TRP A 45 -15.64 16.97 11.86
C TRP A 45 -14.69 16.22 10.93
N ALA A 46 -13.39 16.39 11.16
CA ALA A 46 -12.34 15.58 10.55
C ALA A 46 -12.22 14.23 11.28
N GLY A 47 -11.51 13.28 10.69
CA GLY A 47 -11.11 12.04 11.38
C GLY A 47 -12.07 10.85 11.24
N GLN A 48 -13.12 10.94 10.41
CA GLN A 48 -13.89 9.73 10.09
C GLN A 48 -13.11 8.93 9.05
N GLY A 49 -12.41 7.89 9.51
CA GLY A 49 -12.20 6.73 8.65
C GLY A 49 -13.56 6.28 8.12
N TRP A 50 -13.63 5.95 6.85
CA TRP A 50 -14.81 5.29 6.30
C TRP A 50 -14.88 3.95 7.04
N ALA A 51 -15.80 3.83 7.99
CA ALA A 51 -16.02 2.57 8.68
C ALA A 51 -16.38 1.53 7.61
N ASP A 52 -15.41 0.69 7.30
CA ASP A 52 -15.49 -0.68 6.81
C ASP A 52 -15.74 -0.99 5.32
N ASP A 53 -16.17 -0.11 4.41
CA ASP A 53 -16.63 -0.61 3.07
C ASP A 53 -16.20 0.10 1.77
N ILE A 54 -15.36 1.15 1.75
CA ILE A 54 -15.04 1.85 0.47
C ILE A 54 -13.57 2.26 0.35
N TYR A 55 -12.99 1.89 -0.80
CA TYR A 55 -11.56 1.59 -0.99
C TYR A 55 -10.64 2.76 -1.41
N GLU A 56 -11.11 4.01 -1.54
CA GLU A 56 -10.35 5.02 -2.33
C GLU A 56 -10.37 6.48 -1.83
N ALA A 57 -10.37 6.78 -0.52
CA ALA A 57 -10.15 8.17 -0.05
C ALA A 57 -8.78 8.73 -0.50
N THR A 58 -8.68 10.04 -0.76
CA THR A 58 -7.44 10.68 -1.26
C THR A 58 -6.29 10.62 -0.27
N SER A 59 -6.58 10.96 0.98
CA SER A 59 -5.63 11.10 2.08
C SER A 59 -5.78 10.02 3.14
N GLY A 60 -6.66 9.03 2.92
CA GLY A 60 -6.86 7.77 3.62
C GLY A 60 -7.00 7.75 5.16
N ASP A 61 -6.75 8.85 5.86
CA ASP A 61 -6.88 9.01 7.30
C ASP A 61 -8.25 9.50 7.72
N ALA A 62 -8.91 10.27 6.85
CA ALA A 62 -10.16 10.91 7.16
C ALA A 62 -10.80 11.51 5.92
N VAL A 63 -12.11 11.61 5.95
CA VAL A 63 -12.85 12.60 5.16
C VAL A 63 -13.49 13.60 6.10
N LEU A 64 -13.90 14.74 5.56
CA LEU A 64 -14.73 15.66 6.32
C LEU A 64 -16.14 15.12 6.40
N GLY A 65 -16.57 14.77 7.61
CA GLY A 65 -17.90 14.22 7.87
C GLY A 65 -18.89 15.25 8.35
N ASN A 66 -20.14 15.11 7.92
CA ASN A 66 -21.31 15.79 8.47
C ASN A 66 -22.47 14.79 8.54
N ASP A 67 -23.33 14.84 9.56
CA ASP A 67 -24.48 13.93 9.70
C ASP A 67 -25.78 14.49 9.10
N GLY A 68 -25.71 15.63 8.41
CA GLY A 68 -26.83 16.32 7.79
C GLY A 68 -27.50 17.35 8.70
N GLY A 69 -26.90 17.66 9.85
CA GLY A 69 -27.46 18.54 10.88
C GLY A 69 -27.16 20.04 10.70
N GLY A 70 -26.46 20.44 9.63
CA GLY A 70 -26.02 21.82 9.41
C GLY A 70 -24.54 22.04 9.71
N GLY A 71 -24.17 23.30 9.95
CA GLY A 71 -22.80 23.72 10.27
C GLY A 71 -21.95 24.04 9.04
N GLU A 72 -20.79 24.65 9.30
CA GLU A 72 -19.81 25.04 8.28
C GLU A 72 -18.43 24.48 8.58
N ALA A 73 -17.57 24.38 7.58
CA ALA A 73 -16.15 24.15 7.74
C ALA A 73 -15.36 25.02 6.75
N LYS A 74 -14.22 25.56 7.18
CA LYS A 74 -13.48 26.58 6.41
C LYS A 74 -12.05 26.16 6.10
N ALA A 75 -11.57 26.54 4.93
CA ALA A 75 -10.16 26.44 4.54
C ALA A 75 -9.69 27.75 3.88
N GLU A 76 -8.49 28.20 4.21
CA GLU A 76 -7.87 29.36 3.59
C GLU A 76 -6.92 28.91 2.47
N VAL A 77 -7.06 29.51 1.29
CA VAL A 77 -6.26 29.15 0.10
C VAL A 77 -5.80 30.39 -0.66
N VAL A 78 -4.89 30.20 -1.63
CA VAL A 78 -4.48 31.23 -2.57
C VAL A 78 -4.79 30.75 -3.98
N ILE A 79 -5.66 31.46 -4.71
CA ILE A 79 -5.95 31.18 -6.11
C ILE A 79 -4.76 31.65 -6.96
N PRO A 80 -4.11 30.76 -7.76
CA PRO A 80 -2.86 31.11 -8.45
C PRO A 80 -3.02 32.16 -9.55
N THR A 81 -4.13 32.13 -10.30
CA THR A 81 -4.37 32.99 -11.46
C THR A 81 -5.79 33.54 -11.47
N SER A 82 -5.99 34.72 -12.08
CA SER A 82 -7.33 35.24 -12.33
C SER A 82 -7.92 34.59 -13.58
N GLY A 83 -9.23 34.35 -13.59
CA GLY A 83 -9.96 33.86 -14.75
C GLY A 83 -10.95 32.76 -14.39
N ARG A 84 -11.38 32.03 -15.42
CA ARG A 84 -12.31 30.92 -15.27
C ARG A 84 -11.61 29.68 -14.72
N HIS A 85 -12.25 29.05 -13.74
CA HIS A 85 -11.77 27.84 -13.09
C HIS A 85 -12.89 26.79 -13.05
N ASN A 86 -12.51 25.52 -13.11
CA ASN A 86 -13.34 24.44 -12.62
C ASN A 86 -13.17 24.33 -11.10
N VAL A 87 -14.28 24.32 -10.37
CA VAL A 87 -14.37 24.01 -8.94
C VAL A 87 -14.95 22.61 -8.81
N TRP A 88 -14.07 21.65 -8.55
CA TRP A 88 -14.39 20.25 -8.35
C TRP A 88 -14.49 19.92 -6.87
N VAL A 89 -15.48 19.10 -6.52
CA VAL A 89 -15.53 18.47 -5.19
C VAL A 89 -15.64 16.97 -5.37
N ARG A 90 -14.74 16.23 -4.69
CA ARG A 90 -14.85 14.79 -4.54
C ARG A 90 -15.58 14.47 -3.24
N TYR A 91 -16.62 13.67 -3.33
CA TYR A 91 -17.42 13.30 -2.16
C TYR A 91 -18.00 11.90 -2.32
N LEU A 92 -18.45 11.33 -1.20
CA LEU A 92 -19.12 10.03 -1.23
C LEU A 92 -20.54 10.18 -1.75
N LYS A 93 -20.85 9.50 -2.86
CA LYS A 93 -22.22 9.27 -3.27
C LYS A 93 -22.86 8.25 -2.35
N ILE A 94 -23.82 8.67 -1.53
CA ILE A 94 -24.57 7.76 -0.66
C ILE A 94 -26.02 7.71 -1.15
N GLY A 95 -26.36 6.68 -1.91
CA GLY A 95 -27.73 6.29 -2.28
C GLY A 95 -28.70 7.41 -2.72
N LYS A 96 -30.00 7.09 -2.68
CA LYS A 96 -31.11 7.98 -3.07
C LYS A 96 -31.67 8.82 -1.91
N TYR A 97 -30.83 9.20 -0.94
CA TYR A 97 -31.28 10.04 0.18
C TYR A 97 -31.51 11.50 -0.27
N GLY A 98 -32.49 12.19 0.30
CA GLY A 98 -32.65 13.64 0.10
C GLY A 98 -31.50 14.44 0.72
N GLY A 99 -31.30 15.68 0.27
CA GLY A 99 -30.31 16.61 0.84
C GLY A 99 -29.10 16.88 -0.06
N SER A 100 -28.45 18.01 0.21
CA SER A 100 -27.30 18.51 -0.55
C SER A 100 -26.38 19.33 0.35
N PHE A 101 -25.17 19.55 -0.11
CA PHE A 101 -24.19 20.39 0.53
C PHE A 101 -23.66 21.42 -0.49
N GLY A 102 -23.06 22.49 -0.01
CA GLY A 102 -22.50 23.53 -0.86
C GLY A 102 -21.05 23.82 -0.54
N LEU A 103 -20.37 24.42 -1.52
CA LEU A 103 -19.06 25.04 -1.36
C LEU A 103 -19.17 26.51 -1.78
N ARG A 104 -18.85 27.40 -0.85
CA ARG A 104 -18.76 28.84 -1.06
C ARG A 104 -17.31 29.28 -1.15
N ILE A 105 -17.00 30.19 -2.06
CA ILE A 105 -15.68 30.84 -2.17
C ILE A 105 -15.86 32.33 -1.92
N GLU A 106 -15.14 32.86 -0.94
CA GLU A 106 -15.11 34.27 -0.60
C GLU A 106 -13.76 34.88 -0.96
N GLN A 107 -13.78 36.03 -1.64
CA GLN A 107 -12.59 36.82 -1.96
C GLN A 107 -12.82 38.27 -1.54
N LYS A 108 -11.88 38.85 -0.78
CA LYS A 108 -11.99 40.22 -0.27
C LYS A 108 -13.31 40.48 0.50
N GLY A 109 -13.81 39.47 1.21
CA GLY A 109 -15.06 39.52 1.98
C GLY A 109 -16.34 39.46 1.15
N VAL A 110 -16.24 39.14 -0.15
CA VAL A 110 -17.40 38.98 -1.05
C VAL A 110 -17.47 37.54 -1.53
N VAL A 111 -18.68 36.96 -1.51
CA VAL A 111 -18.96 35.66 -2.09
C VAL A 111 -18.86 35.76 -3.61
N VAL A 112 -17.89 35.09 -4.22
CA VAL A 112 -17.68 35.08 -5.68
C VAL A 112 -18.16 33.78 -6.33
N PHE A 113 -18.39 32.74 -5.53
CA PHE A 113 -18.94 31.47 -5.97
C PHE A 113 -19.73 30.83 -4.84
N ASP A 114 -20.90 30.26 -5.15
CA ASP A 114 -21.70 29.46 -4.22
C ASP A 114 -22.34 28.31 -5.00
N GLY A 115 -21.66 27.15 -4.99
CA GLY A 115 -22.06 25.96 -5.74
C GLY A 115 -22.72 24.92 -4.85
N HIS A 116 -23.85 24.36 -5.29
CA HIS A 116 -24.58 23.30 -4.58
C HIS A 116 -24.30 21.94 -5.23
N TYR A 117 -23.69 21.03 -4.49
CA TYR A 117 -23.26 19.72 -4.97
C TYR A 117 -24.29 18.65 -4.66
N ARG A 118 -24.11 17.48 -5.28
CA ARG A 118 -25.07 16.36 -5.29
C ARG A 118 -26.27 16.62 -6.19
N THR A 119 -26.03 17.23 -7.34
CA THR A 119 -27.06 17.44 -8.36
C THR A 119 -27.53 16.15 -9.05
N HIS A 120 -26.77 15.05 -8.89
CA HIS A 120 -27.06 13.74 -9.50
C HIS A 120 -27.17 12.63 -8.43
N PRO A 121 -28.20 12.67 -7.54
CA PRO A 121 -28.33 11.72 -6.44
C PRO A 121 -28.75 10.30 -6.87
N GLU A 122 -29.01 10.07 -8.15
CA GLU A 122 -29.50 8.77 -8.64
C GLU A 122 -28.43 7.69 -8.63
N GLY A 123 -28.71 6.55 -7.99
CA GLY A 123 -27.84 5.37 -7.99
C GLY A 123 -27.74 4.75 -6.60
N ASP A 124 -27.55 3.43 -6.54
CA ASP A 124 -27.51 2.67 -5.28
C ASP A 124 -26.07 2.34 -4.85
N GLU A 125 -25.08 2.80 -5.63
CA GLU A 125 -23.65 2.55 -5.39
C GLU A 125 -23.07 3.54 -4.38
N TRP A 126 -22.34 3.00 -3.41
CA TRP A 126 -21.55 3.79 -2.48
C TRP A 126 -20.13 3.89 -3.00
N ARG A 127 -19.82 5.01 -3.67
CA ARG A 127 -18.49 5.26 -4.24
C ARG A 127 -18.14 6.74 -4.22
N PRO A 128 -16.85 7.08 -4.21
CA PRO A 128 -16.42 8.46 -4.45
C PRO A 128 -16.86 8.92 -5.83
N MET A 129 -17.31 10.16 -5.94
CA MET A 129 -17.60 10.81 -7.22
C MET A 129 -17.06 12.22 -7.25
N TRP A 130 -16.73 12.67 -8.46
CA TRP A 130 -16.37 14.05 -8.74
C TRP A 130 -17.56 14.78 -9.36
N GLU A 131 -17.78 16.02 -8.95
CA GLU A 131 -18.75 16.94 -9.54
C GLU A 131 -18.11 18.32 -9.65
N LYS A 132 -18.40 19.06 -10.74
CA LYS A 132 -17.84 20.39 -10.99
C LYS A 132 -18.90 21.46 -11.23
N PHE A 133 -18.49 22.68 -10.92
CA PHE A 133 -19.07 23.91 -11.44
C PHE A 133 -17.95 24.84 -11.94
N GLU A 134 -18.30 25.80 -12.80
CA GLU A 134 -17.38 26.84 -13.23
C GLU A 134 -17.49 28.06 -12.32
N ALA A 135 -16.35 28.74 -12.09
CA ALA A 135 -16.28 29.98 -11.34
C ALA A 135 -15.29 30.95 -11.99
N ASP A 136 -15.62 32.24 -12.03
CA ASP A 136 -14.67 33.29 -12.39
C ASP A 136 -14.02 33.82 -11.10
N LEU A 137 -12.75 33.46 -10.89
CA LEU A 137 -12.00 33.76 -9.66
C LEU A 137 -10.91 34.79 -9.93
N GLN A 138 -10.54 35.56 -8.91
CA GLN A 138 -9.38 36.45 -8.96
C GLN A 138 -8.15 35.76 -8.35
N ALA A 139 -6.95 36.05 -8.85
CA ALA A 139 -5.72 35.62 -8.18
C ALA A 139 -5.64 36.22 -6.76
N GLY A 140 -5.11 35.43 -5.82
CA GLY A 140 -4.88 35.85 -4.45
C GLY A 140 -5.70 35.09 -3.40
N PRO A 141 -5.71 35.57 -2.15
CA PRO A 141 -6.33 34.87 -1.03
C PRO A 141 -7.84 34.63 -1.24
N ALA A 142 -8.31 33.45 -0.86
CA ALA A 142 -9.71 33.08 -0.85
C ALA A 142 -10.02 32.18 0.35
N THR A 143 -11.25 32.31 0.87
CA THR A 143 -11.76 31.45 1.92
C THR A 143 -12.78 30.49 1.31
N LEU A 144 -12.53 29.19 1.46
CA LEU A 144 -13.45 28.13 1.08
C LEU A 144 -14.34 27.80 2.28
N THR A 145 -15.65 27.71 2.09
CA THR A 145 -16.60 27.30 3.13
C THR A 145 -17.49 26.16 2.63
N LEU A 146 -17.36 24.98 3.24
CA LEU A 146 -18.29 23.86 3.08
C LEU A 146 -19.46 24.02 4.04
N TYR A 147 -20.68 23.75 3.56
CA TYR A 147 -21.90 23.87 4.38
C TYR A 147 -22.98 22.89 3.91
N ILE A 148 -23.98 22.61 4.76
CA ILE A 148 -25.16 21.82 4.36
C ILE A 148 -26.20 22.75 3.74
N ALA A 149 -26.48 22.58 2.45
CA ALA A 149 -27.43 23.40 1.70
C ALA A 149 -28.87 22.92 1.93
N VAL A 150 -29.09 21.61 1.91
CA VAL A 150 -30.38 20.99 2.23
C VAL A 150 -30.13 19.82 3.19
N PRO A 151 -30.69 19.85 4.42
CA PRO A 151 -30.57 18.75 5.38
C PRO A 151 -31.14 17.43 4.84
N GLY A 152 -30.73 16.30 5.44
CA GLY A 152 -31.34 14.98 5.15
C GLY A 152 -30.36 13.88 4.76
N ILE A 153 -29.05 14.18 4.70
CA ILE A 153 -28.02 13.18 4.41
C ILE A 153 -26.76 13.37 5.23
N ARG A 154 -26.13 12.26 5.61
CA ARG A 154 -24.75 12.26 6.08
C ARG A 154 -23.81 12.54 4.92
N GLN A 155 -23.12 13.66 4.93
CA GLN A 155 -22.15 13.99 3.90
C GLN A 155 -20.74 13.55 4.30
N ARG A 156 -19.97 13.13 3.30
CA ARG A 156 -18.54 12.86 3.39
C ARG A 156 -17.86 13.56 2.22
N VAL A 157 -17.06 14.58 2.49
CA VAL A 157 -16.28 15.31 1.48
C VAL A 157 -14.83 14.87 1.60
N ASP A 158 -14.29 14.43 0.48
CA ASP A 158 -12.95 13.86 0.40
C ASP A 158 -11.92 14.93 0.06
N CYS A 159 -12.14 15.71 -1.00
CA CYS A 159 -11.28 16.84 -1.33
C CYS A 159 -11.97 17.87 -2.24
N VAL A 160 -11.36 19.05 -2.34
CA VAL A 160 -11.72 20.14 -3.25
C VAL A 160 -10.55 20.42 -4.18
N LEU A 161 -10.82 20.51 -5.48
CA LEU A 161 -9.85 20.90 -6.50
C LEU A 161 -10.37 22.12 -7.27
N ILE A 162 -9.59 23.20 -7.30
CA ILE A 162 -9.85 24.39 -8.12
C ILE A 162 -8.75 24.49 -9.16
N THR A 163 -9.07 24.48 -10.44
CA THR A 163 -8.06 24.52 -11.51
C THR A 163 -8.48 25.41 -12.67
N ALA A 164 -7.51 26.15 -13.22
CA ALA A 164 -7.69 26.93 -14.44
C ALA A 164 -7.66 26.06 -15.71
N ASP A 165 -7.31 24.77 -15.61
CA ASP A 165 -7.42 23.84 -16.72
C ASP A 165 -8.85 23.34 -16.88
N LEU A 166 -9.60 23.98 -17.77
CA LEU A 166 -10.99 23.65 -18.01
C LEU A 166 -11.19 22.26 -18.65
N GLY A 167 -10.15 21.72 -19.30
CA GLY A 167 -10.15 20.40 -19.94
C GLY A 167 -9.64 19.28 -19.04
N TYR A 168 -9.15 19.59 -17.83
CA TYR A 168 -8.63 18.58 -16.92
C TYR A 168 -9.76 17.78 -16.25
N GLU A 169 -9.65 16.45 -16.34
CA GLU A 169 -10.49 15.50 -15.62
C GLU A 169 -9.75 15.03 -14.35
N PRO A 170 -10.32 15.25 -13.15
CA PRO A 170 -9.61 15.03 -11.90
C PRO A 170 -9.15 13.59 -11.68
N ASN A 171 -7.85 13.45 -11.40
CA ASN A 171 -7.27 12.30 -10.75
C ASN A 171 -6.57 12.77 -9.48
N TYR A 172 -7.11 12.38 -8.31
CA TYR A 172 -6.58 12.84 -7.03
C TYR A 172 -5.11 12.48 -6.81
N ARG A 173 -4.61 11.41 -7.46
CA ARG A 173 -3.20 11.03 -7.39
C ARG A 173 -2.26 12.08 -7.99
N ASP A 174 -2.76 12.93 -8.88
CA ASP A 174 -1.99 14.05 -9.42
C ASP A 174 -1.71 15.13 -8.38
N PHE A 175 -2.47 15.14 -7.27
CA PHE A 175 -2.35 16.08 -6.14
C PHE A 175 -1.96 15.43 -4.82
N ALA A 176 -1.92 14.09 -4.77
CA ALA A 176 -1.48 13.35 -3.59
C ALA A 176 -0.12 13.85 -3.05
N PRO A 177 0.14 13.74 -1.74
CA PRO A 177 1.43 14.09 -1.18
C PRO A 177 2.57 13.41 -1.95
N GLN A 178 3.61 14.19 -2.27
CA GLN A 178 4.74 13.66 -3.01
C GLN A 178 5.78 13.07 -2.06
N VAL A 179 6.41 11.97 -2.50
CA VAL A 179 7.52 11.32 -1.80
C VAL A 179 8.64 11.10 -2.81
N PHE A 180 9.77 11.76 -2.58
CA PHE A 180 10.98 11.59 -3.34
C PHE A 180 11.99 10.78 -2.53
N LEU A 181 12.67 9.85 -3.20
CA LEU A 181 13.71 9.00 -2.64
C LEU A 181 14.96 9.07 -3.51
N ARG A 182 16.12 9.15 -2.87
CA ARG A 182 17.42 8.84 -3.50
C ARG A 182 18.34 8.14 -2.52
N PHE A 183 19.38 7.51 -3.05
CA PHE A 183 20.37 6.82 -2.22
C PHE A 183 21.80 7.10 -2.71
N ARG A 184 22.76 6.85 -1.82
CA ARG A 184 24.19 6.86 -2.12
C ARG A 184 24.82 5.59 -1.57
N LEU A 185 25.37 4.76 -2.46
CA LEU A 185 26.05 3.53 -2.08
C LEU A 185 27.45 3.85 -1.54
N LEU A 186 27.72 3.48 -0.30
CA LEU A 186 29.05 3.64 0.32
C LEU A 186 29.88 2.37 0.20
N GLU A 187 29.27 1.19 0.31
CA GLU A 187 29.91 -0.11 0.06
C GLU A 187 28.88 -1.10 -0.50
N PRO A 188 29.27 -1.98 -1.45
CA PRO A 188 30.63 -2.16 -1.98
C PRO A 188 31.03 -1.09 -3.01
N GLN A 189 32.35 -0.91 -3.19
CA GLN A 189 32.93 0.01 -4.18
C GLN A 189 32.94 -0.61 -5.59
N GLN A 190 31.78 -1.10 -6.04
CA GLN A 190 31.58 -1.64 -7.39
C GLN A 190 30.20 -1.26 -7.96
N PRO A 191 30.02 -1.25 -9.29
CA PRO A 191 28.71 -1.06 -9.90
C PRO A 191 27.67 -2.04 -9.33
N THR A 192 26.55 -1.49 -8.89
CA THR A 192 25.50 -2.23 -8.16
C THR A 192 24.14 -1.86 -8.73
N ALA A 193 23.38 -2.87 -9.15
CA ALA A 193 22.00 -2.74 -9.54
C ALA A 193 21.12 -2.66 -8.30
N VAL A 194 20.30 -1.60 -8.19
CA VAL A 194 19.43 -1.39 -7.03
C VAL A 194 17.98 -1.41 -7.48
N TYR A 195 17.26 -2.47 -7.14
CA TYR A 195 15.86 -2.65 -7.49
C TYR A 195 14.97 -2.11 -6.37
N LEU A 196 13.92 -1.38 -6.74
CA LEU A 196 12.92 -0.90 -5.81
C LEU A 196 11.69 -1.81 -5.87
N SER A 197 11.17 -2.18 -4.71
CA SER A 197 9.84 -2.77 -4.53
C SER A 197 9.12 -2.04 -3.40
N THR A 198 7.82 -1.89 -3.50
CA THR A 198 6.99 -1.25 -2.48
C THR A 198 5.84 -2.16 -2.10
N TYR A 199 5.48 -2.15 -0.82
CA TYR A 199 4.29 -2.81 -0.30
C TYR A 199 3.34 -1.78 0.29
N LEU A 200 2.15 -1.69 -0.29
CA LEU A 200 1.05 -0.81 0.14
C LEU A 200 0.06 -1.62 0.98
N HIS A 201 -0.63 -0.94 1.89
CA HIS A 201 -1.60 -1.58 2.77
C HIS A 201 -2.94 -1.85 2.07
N ARG A 202 -3.25 -1.15 0.97
CA ARG A 202 -4.58 -1.16 0.35
C ARG A 202 -4.63 -1.94 -0.96
N ALA A 203 -5.73 -2.70 -1.12
CA ALA A 203 -6.14 -3.34 -2.36
C ALA A 203 -6.36 -2.33 -3.50
N PRO A 204 -6.39 -2.75 -4.79
CA PRO A 204 -6.25 -4.13 -5.28
C PRO A 204 -4.81 -4.57 -5.52
N VAL A 205 -3.84 -3.66 -5.47
CA VAL A 205 -2.43 -3.96 -5.74
C VAL A 205 -1.62 -3.62 -4.50
N TYR A 206 -1.16 -4.66 -3.82
CA TYR A 206 -0.34 -4.52 -2.61
C TYR A 206 1.14 -4.39 -2.92
N TYR A 207 1.61 -4.90 -4.06
CA TYR A 207 3.02 -4.93 -4.43
C TYR A 207 3.25 -4.18 -5.73
N PHE A 208 4.23 -3.27 -5.73
CA PHE A 208 4.72 -2.66 -6.96
C PHE A 208 6.23 -2.85 -7.05
N ASP A 209 6.70 -3.08 -8.26
CA ASP A 209 8.13 -3.15 -8.60
C ASP A 209 8.47 -2.05 -9.61
N PRO A 210 8.69 -0.80 -9.15
CA PRO A 210 8.94 0.35 -10.04
C PRO A 210 10.13 0.22 -10.98
N GLY A 211 11.07 -0.67 -10.66
CA GLY A 211 12.25 -0.97 -11.47
C GLY A 211 13.57 -0.71 -10.74
N LEU A 212 14.60 -0.43 -11.53
CA LEU A 212 15.96 -0.16 -11.08
C LEU A 212 16.22 1.34 -10.91
N PHE A 213 16.97 1.69 -9.89
CA PHE A 213 17.68 2.95 -9.87
C PHE A 213 18.91 2.89 -10.78
N THR A 214 18.99 3.84 -11.70
CA THR A 214 20.11 4.03 -12.62
C THR A 214 20.62 5.47 -12.53
N SER A 215 21.72 5.76 -13.21
CA SER A 215 22.22 7.12 -13.36
C SER A 215 21.22 8.08 -14.04
N ALA A 216 20.20 7.55 -14.71
CA ALA A 216 19.12 8.32 -15.33
C ALA A 216 17.86 8.44 -14.46
N GLY A 217 17.80 7.77 -13.30
CA GLY A 217 16.65 7.78 -12.38
C GLY A 217 16.06 6.38 -12.18
N LEU A 218 14.82 6.33 -11.69
CA LEU A 218 14.09 5.08 -11.45
C LEU A 218 13.35 4.62 -12.71
N GLY A 219 13.63 3.41 -13.19
CA GLY A 219 12.97 2.84 -14.36
C GLY A 219 13.51 1.46 -14.74
N THR A 220 13.26 1.00 -15.96
CA THR A 220 13.61 -0.35 -16.42
C THR A 220 14.94 -0.45 -17.17
N GLY A 221 15.68 0.65 -17.33
CA GLY A 221 16.95 0.68 -18.06
C GLY A 221 17.86 1.85 -17.67
N GLY A 222 19.12 1.78 -18.12
CA GLY A 222 20.18 2.73 -17.80
C GLY A 222 21.36 2.10 -17.06
N GLU A 223 22.45 2.86 -16.95
CA GLU A 223 23.67 2.40 -16.28
C GLU A 223 23.50 2.39 -14.75
N PRO A 224 24.07 1.41 -14.03
CA PRO A 224 24.05 1.40 -12.57
C PRO A 224 24.63 2.69 -11.96
N VAL A 225 24.05 3.12 -10.84
CA VAL A 225 24.59 4.23 -10.04
C VAL A 225 25.98 3.85 -9.54
N GLN A 226 26.96 4.73 -9.76
CA GLN A 226 28.33 4.46 -9.34
C GLN A 226 28.47 4.61 -7.81
N PRO A 227 29.31 3.79 -7.16
CA PRO A 227 29.61 3.93 -5.73
C PRO A 227 30.05 5.36 -5.37
N GLY A 228 29.63 5.83 -4.20
CA GLY A 228 29.93 7.16 -3.69
C GLY A 228 29.09 8.28 -4.30
N GLN A 229 28.35 8.04 -5.38
CA GLN A 229 27.48 9.03 -6.01
C GLN A 229 26.04 8.89 -5.49
N TRP A 230 25.33 10.02 -5.42
CA TRP A 230 23.89 10.02 -5.21
C TRP A 230 23.20 9.57 -6.51
N SER A 231 22.20 8.70 -6.39
CA SER A 231 21.23 8.50 -7.45
C SER A 231 20.48 9.81 -7.73
N PRO A 232 19.92 10.00 -8.93
CA PRO A 232 18.90 11.02 -9.13
C PRO A 232 17.75 10.84 -8.12
N TRP A 233 17.05 11.93 -7.84
CA TRP A 233 15.78 11.87 -7.12
C TRP A 233 14.77 11.05 -7.91
N ALA A 234 14.16 10.07 -7.26
CA ALA A 234 13.05 9.31 -7.81
C ALA A 234 11.75 9.72 -7.13
N ASP A 235 10.77 10.14 -7.94
CA ASP A 235 9.39 10.30 -7.49
C ASP A 235 8.77 8.91 -7.31
N ILE A 236 8.53 8.52 -6.06
CA ILE A 236 7.91 7.24 -5.71
C ILE A 236 6.46 7.38 -5.29
N SER A 237 5.86 8.59 -5.39
CA SER A 237 4.55 8.92 -4.82
C SER A 237 3.43 7.99 -5.28
N ARG A 238 3.45 7.56 -6.55
CA ARG A 238 2.46 6.62 -7.12
C ARG A 238 2.55 5.18 -6.57
N TYR A 239 3.61 4.88 -5.84
CA TYR A 239 3.89 3.58 -5.22
C TYR A 239 3.81 3.65 -3.69
N MET A 240 3.23 4.72 -3.18
CA MET A 240 2.97 4.94 -1.77
C MET A 240 1.46 4.87 -1.52
N ASP A 241 1.07 4.42 -0.34
CA ASP A 241 -0.21 4.86 0.23
C ASP A 241 -0.15 6.39 0.36
N ALA A 242 -1.26 7.12 0.22
CA ALA A 242 -1.23 8.59 0.21
C ALA A 242 -1.27 9.23 1.62
N ASP A 243 -1.30 8.42 2.68
CA ASP A 243 -1.73 8.80 4.03
C ASP A 243 -0.74 8.42 5.14
N ARG A 244 -1.19 8.28 6.40
CA ARG A 244 -0.34 7.78 7.49
C ARG A 244 -0.03 6.29 7.38
N TRP A 245 -0.71 5.53 6.52
CA TRP A 245 -0.36 4.13 6.35
C TRP A 245 1.07 4.06 5.87
N ILE A 246 1.72 3.08 6.45
CA ILE A 246 3.13 2.90 6.29
C ILE A 246 3.34 1.98 5.08
N THR A 247 3.88 2.56 4.02
CA THR A 247 4.39 1.80 2.89
C THR A 247 5.77 1.27 3.25
N THR A 248 5.99 -0.02 3.00
CA THR A 248 7.34 -0.59 3.09
C THR A 248 8.04 -0.44 1.75
N VAL A 249 9.14 0.30 1.73
CA VAL A 249 9.97 0.54 0.55
C VAL A 249 11.23 -0.30 0.64
N LYS A 250 11.33 -1.33 -0.20
CA LYS A 250 12.42 -2.32 -0.21
C LYS A 250 13.39 -2.02 -1.34
N MET A 251 14.67 -1.95 -1.03
CA MET A 251 15.76 -1.75 -1.99
C MET A 251 16.66 -2.98 -2.01
N PHE A 252 16.71 -3.67 -3.15
CA PHE A 252 17.51 -4.88 -3.36
C PHE A 252 18.79 -4.52 -4.10
N PHE A 253 19.93 -4.70 -3.45
CA PHE A 253 21.25 -4.38 -3.99
C PHE A 253 21.90 -5.64 -4.56
N ARG A 254 22.17 -5.64 -5.86
CA ARG A 254 22.76 -6.79 -6.56
C ARG A 254 24.00 -6.34 -7.33
N ASP A 255 24.97 -7.22 -7.49
CA ASP A 255 26.09 -6.93 -8.40
C ASP A 255 25.61 -6.82 -9.86
N ALA A 256 26.50 -6.42 -10.76
CA ALA A 256 26.22 -6.31 -12.20
C ALA A 256 25.74 -7.62 -12.87
N ARG A 257 25.87 -8.77 -12.20
CA ARG A 257 25.41 -10.09 -12.68
C ARG A 257 24.10 -10.52 -12.00
N GLY A 258 23.50 -9.66 -11.18
CA GLY A 258 22.25 -9.94 -10.47
C GLY A 258 22.42 -10.78 -9.20
N LYS A 259 23.64 -11.01 -8.72
CA LYS A 259 23.90 -11.77 -7.50
C LYS A 259 23.70 -10.90 -6.26
N SER A 260 23.08 -11.47 -5.21
CA SER A 260 22.94 -10.82 -3.89
C SER A 260 24.29 -10.41 -3.32
N LEU A 261 24.36 -9.18 -2.79
CA LEU A 261 25.53 -8.69 -2.08
C LEU A 261 25.55 -9.19 -0.62
N PRO A 262 26.71 -9.61 -0.08
CA PRO A 262 26.79 -10.12 1.30
C PRO A 262 26.70 -9.00 2.36
N ARG A 263 26.91 -7.75 1.96
CA ARG A 263 26.85 -6.57 2.82
C ARG A 263 26.56 -5.33 1.98
N VAL A 264 25.78 -4.41 2.53
CA VAL A 264 25.51 -3.10 1.94
C VAL A 264 25.71 -2.03 3.00
N ARG A 265 26.42 -0.97 2.63
CA ARG A 265 26.46 0.27 3.38
C ARG A 265 25.97 1.39 2.47
N ALA A 266 24.92 2.09 2.87
CA ALA A 266 24.30 3.10 2.04
C ALA A 266 23.71 4.24 2.88
N GLU A 267 23.54 5.38 2.25
CA GLU A 267 22.76 6.50 2.76
C GLU A 267 21.52 6.69 1.90
N PHE A 268 20.44 7.16 2.51
CA PHE A 268 19.17 7.40 1.85
C PHE A 268 18.68 8.79 2.21
N GLN A 269 18.00 9.43 1.28
CA GLN A 269 17.31 10.69 1.50
C GLN A 269 15.87 10.57 1.04
N VAL A 270 14.97 10.97 1.93
CA VAL A 270 13.53 11.01 1.68
C VAL A 270 13.05 12.43 1.88
N SER A 271 12.27 12.95 0.95
CA SER A 271 11.82 14.34 0.97
C SER A 271 10.46 14.50 0.30
N PRO A 272 9.61 15.45 0.72
CA PRO A 272 8.36 15.76 0.00
C PRO A 272 8.58 16.49 -1.32
N VAL A 273 9.81 16.95 -1.57
CA VAL A 273 10.25 17.63 -2.79
C VAL A 273 11.58 17.05 -3.25
N ALA A 274 11.94 17.18 -4.52
CA ALA A 274 13.25 16.75 -5.03
C ALA A 274 14.39 17.71 -4.62
N ASP A 275 14.50 18.00 -3.32
CA ASP A 275 15.45 18.94 -2.72
C ASP A 275 16.10 18.33 -1.46
N GLU A 276 17.39 18.59 -1.30
CA GLU A 276 18.20 18.16 -0.16
C GLU A 276 17.89 18.94 1.12
N ALA A 277 17.45 20.19 1.01
CA ALA A 277 17.22 21.06 2.17
C ALA A 277 16.09 20.55 3.08
N GLU A 278 15.07 19.91 2.51
CA GLU A 278 13.95 19.29 3.23
C GLU A 278 14.14 17.78 3.49
N ALA A 279 15.28 17.21 3.07
CA ALA A 279 15.46 15.76 3.07
C ALA A 279 15.81 15.20 4.47
N LYS A 280 15.06 14.18 4.89
CA LYS A 280 15.45 13.32 6.02
C LYS A 280 16.47 12.30 5.53
N THR A 281 17.64 12.28 6.17
CA THR A 281 18.74 11.40 5.81
C THR A 281 18.81 10.19 6.74
N PHE A 282 18.95 9.00 6.16
CA PHE A 282 19.16 7.74 6.86
C PHE A 282 20.50 7.14 6.45
N ARG A 283 21.10 6.37 7.36
CA ARG A 283 22.32 5.62 7.07
C ARG A 283 22.15 4.19 7.54
N GLU A 284 22.46 3.25 6.66
CA GLU A 284 22.34 1.83 6.94
C GLU A 284 23.66 1.09 6.69
N ASP A 285 23.90 0.06 7.50
CA ASP A 285 25.01 -0.88 7.36
C ASP A 285 24.52 -2.28 7.75
N ILE A 286 24.21 -3.08 6.73
CA ILE A 286 23.60 -4.40 6.90
C ILE A 286 24.45 -5.50 6.27
N ASP A 287 24.53 -6.63 6.96
CA ASP A 287 25.07 -7.90 6.47
C ASP A 287 24.04 -8.62 5.59
N GLY A 288 23.68 -7.99 4.47
CA GLY A 288 22.69 -8.49 3.51
C GLY A 288 22.47 -7.54 2.35
N GLU A 289 21.63 -7.97 1.41
CA GLU A 289 21.37 -7.25 0.16
C GLU A 289 20.07 -6.42 0.14
N ILE A 290 19.26 -6.46 1.19
CA ILE A 290 17.97 -5.74 1.22
C ILE A 290 17.96 -4.74 2.35
N VAL A 291 17.86 -3.45 2.01
CA VAL A 291 17.52 -2.37 2.94
C VAL A 291 16.05 -2.03 2.76
N SER A 292 15.32 -1.85 3.86
CA SER A 292 13.95 -1.35 3.80
C SER A 292 13.77 -0.07 4.60
N LEU A 293 13.06 0.87 4.00
CA LEU A 293 12.51 2.03 4.66
C LEU A 293 11.02 1.83 4.90
N VAL A 294 10.55 2.44 5.96
CA VAL A 294 9.18 2.39 6.44
C VAL A 294 8.69 3.83 6.40
N LEU A 295 7.88 4.16 5.39
CA LEU A 295 7.58 5.54 5.02
C LEU A 295 6.06 5.78 5.00
N PRO A 296 5.56 6.89 5.57
CA PRO A 296 4.20 7.34 5.32
C PRO A 296 4.07 7.88 3.90
N GLY A 297 2.86 7.88 3.37
CA GLY A 297 2.51 8.55 2.13
C GLY A 297 2.70 10.04 2.15
N ASN A 298 2.43 10.65 3.30
CA ASN A 298 2.58 12.08 3.51
C ASN A 298 3.75 12.38 4.46
N VAL A 299 4.97 12.30 3.93
CA VAL A 299 6.20 12.57 4.70
C VAL A 299 6.28 14.01 5.23
N ARG A 300 5.54 14.95 4.63
CA ARG A 300 5.46 16.34 5.11
C ARG A 300 4.56 16.47 6.34
N LYS A 301 3.39 15.81 6.34
CA LYS A 301 2.46 15.79 7.48
C LYS A 301 2.98 14.92 8.64
N TYR A 302 3.75 13.88 8.30
CA TYR A 302 4.29 12.91 9.26
C TYR A 302 5.83 12.80 9.22
N PRO A 303 6.57 13.90 9.51
CA PRO A 303 8.03 13.94 9.33
C PRO A 303 8.81 12.99 10.27
N ASP A 304 8.20 12.60 11.39
CA ASP A 304 8.84 11.73 12.38
C ASP A 304 8.65 10.23 12.11
N MET A 305 7.67 9.86 11.28
CA MET A 305 7.35 8.45 10.99
C MET A 305 8.35 7.72 10.08
N PRO A 306 8.99 8.35 9.07
CA PRO A 306 10.01 7.69 8.27
C PRO A 306 11.11 7.05 9.13
N ALA A 307 11.36 5.76 8.94
CA ALA A 307 12.34 4.99 9.70
C ALA A 307 12.98 3.86 8.86
N LEU A 308 14.16 3.40 9.27
CA LEU A 308 14.74 2.16 8.75
C LEU A 308 14.07 0.95 9.43
N ALA A 309 13.80 -0.11 8.67
CA ALA A 309 13.27 -1.35 9.23
C ALA A 309 14.21 -1.94 10.30
N SER A 310 15.54 -1.73 10.17
CA SER A 310 16.54 -2.17 11.14
C SER A 310 16.43 -1.44 12.48
N GLU A 311 16.18 -0.13 12.46
CA GLU A 311 15.95 0.70 13.64
C GLU A 311 14.66 0.28 14.34
N LEU A 312 13.59 0.04 13.58
CA LEU A 312 12.33 -0.45 14.14
C LEU A 312 12.49 -1.82 14.78
N SER A 313 13.20 -2.75 14.13
CA SER A 313 13.46 -4.09 14.68
C SER A 313 14.25 -4.02 15.99
N ALA A 314 15.25 -3.14 16.07
CA ALA A 314 16.00 -2.91 17.30
C ALA A 314 15.09 -2.33 18.40
N ARG A 315 14.23 -1.34 18.07
CA ARG A 315 13.26 -0.77 19.02
C ARG A 315 12.25 -1.79 19.51
N HIS A 316 11.76 -2.68 18.65
CA HIS A 316 10.87 -3.77 19.06
C HIS A 316 11.53 -4.65 20.11
N LEU A 317 12.78 -5.07 19.88
CA LEU A 317 13.52 -5.88 20.84
C LEU A 317 13.69 -5.17 22.19
N GLU A 318 14.09 -3.89 22.19
CA GLU A 318 14.23 -3.13 23.43
C GLU A 318 12.88 -2.95 24.15
N MET A 319 11.80 -2.72 23.40
CA MET A 319 10.45 -2.63 23.95
C MET A 319 10.04 -3.93 24.65
N VAL A 320 10.22 -5.10 24.03
CA VAL A 320 9.87 -6.37 24.69
C VAL A 320 10.78 -6.71 25.87
N LYS A 321 12.07 -6.34 25.81
CA LYS A 321 12.98 -6.46 26.97
C LYS A 321 12.49 -5.63 28.16
N SER A 322 11.95 -4.43 27.91
CA SER A 322 11.45 -3.54 28.97
C SER A 322 10.24 -4.08 29.74
N HIS A 323 9.49 -5.02 29.16
CA HIS A 323 8.31 -5.61 29.80
C HIS A 323 8.63 -6.60 30.93
N ASN A 324 9.90 -6.97 31.15
CA ASN A 324 10.33 -7.90 32.22
C ASN A 324 9.49 -9.19 32.26
N LEU A 325 9.20 -9.74 31.08
CA LEU A 325 8.40 -10.96 30.96
C LEU A 325 9.12 -12.17 31.60
N PRO A 326 8.38 -13.23 31.98
CA PRO A 326 8.95 -14.43 32.57
C PRO A 326 10.08 -15.05 31.72
N PRO A 327 10.94 -15.90 32.32
CA PRO A 327 12.06 -16.52 31.62
C PRO A 327 11.64 -17.19 30.31
N LEU A 328 12.47 -17.01 29.30
CA LEU A 328 12.25 -17.55 27.96
C LEU A 328 11.92 -19.05 28.04
N PRO A 329 10.86 -19.53 27.36
CA PRO A 329 10.70 -20.95 27.18
C PRO A 329 11.97 -21.52 26.52
N LYS A 330 12.39 -22.70 26.98
CA LYS A 330 13.44 -23.47 26.27
C LYS A 330 13.01 -23.57 24.80
N ALA A 331 13.96 -23.35 23.90
CA ALA A 331 13.72 -23.55 22.46
C ALA A 331 13.09 -24.94 22.29
N GLU A 332 11.97 -24.99 21.56
CA GLU A 332 11.21 -26.21 21.32
C GLU A 332 10.82 -26.97 22.58
N GLY A 333 10.35 -26.24 23.61
CA GLY A 333 9.83 -26.81 24.84
C GLY A 333 8.72 -27.85 24.61
N LYS A 334 8.08 -28.33 25.68
CA LYS A 334 7.08 -29.43 25.58
C LYS A 334 5.95 -29.15 24.58
N ILE A 335 5.59 -27.87 24.39
CA ILE A 335 4.67 -27.41 23.35
C ILE A 335 5.42 -26.35 22.52
N PRO A 336 5.70 -26.61 21.24
CA PRO A 336 6.23 -25.60 20.34
C PRO A 336 5.13 -24.60 19.96
N LEU A 337 5.30 -23.33 20.33
CA LEU A 337 4.57 -22.20 19.79
C LEU A 337 5.39 -21.64 18.62
N GLU A 338 5.01 -22.04 17.42
CA GLU A 338 5.66 -21.64 16.19
C GLU A 338 5.09 -20.33 15.67
N LEU A 339 5.98 -19.40 15.34
CA LEU A 339 5.59 -18.11 14.79
C LEU A 339 6.25 -17.90 13.43
N HIS A 340 5.46 -17.48 12.44
CA HIS A 340 6.01 -17.02 11.17
C HIS A 340 6.48 -15.58 11.34
N ILE A 341 7.77 -15.31 11.10
CA ILE A 341 8.33 -13.96 11.07
C ILE A 341 8.00 -13.33 9.70
N ALA A 342 6.70 -13.12 9.46
CA ALA A 342 6.16 -12.77 8.14
C ALA A 342 6.30 -11.28 7.78
N GLY A 343 6.42 -10.39 8.76
CA GLY A 343 6.41 -8.94 8.53
C GLY A 343 7.72 -8.45 7.91
N PHE A 344 8.76 -8.33 8.74
CA PHE A 344 10.04 -7.77 8.29
C PHE A 344 11.07 -8.80 7.81
N GLY A 345 10.86 -10.10 8.05
CA GLY A 345 11.79 -11.14 7.60
C GLY A 345 11.98 -11.17 6.07
N SER A 346 10.97 -10.71 5.32
CA SER A 346 11.03 -10.50 3.86
C SER A 346 11.44 -9.08 3.45
N CYS A 347 11.61 -8.16 4.42
CA CYS A 347 11.97 -6.76 4.21
C CYS A 347 13.47 -6.50 4.42
N TYR A 348 14.22 -7.45 4.95
CA TYR A 348 15.67 -7.37 4.99
C TYR A 348 16.30 -8.75 4.82
N ARG A 349 17.58 -8.78 4.44
CA ARG A 349 18.38 -10.01 4.36
C ARG A 349 19.59 -9.97 5.29
N SER A 350 19.41 -9.45 6.50
CA SER A 350 20.45 -9.28 7.51
C SER A 350 20.34 -10.33 8.63
N THR A 351 21.45 -10.98 9.00
CA THR A 351 21.45 -11.91 10.16
C THR A 351 21.22 -11.15 11.46
N ARG A 352 21.71 -9.91 11.55
CA ARG A 352 21.57 -9.03 12.72
C ARG A 352 20.12 -8.61 12.92
N VAL A 353 19.50 -8.02 11.89
CA VAL A 353 18.14 -7.49 11.99
C VAL A 353 17.12 -8.61 12.21
N LEU A 354 17.28 -9.74 11.49
CA LEU A 354 16.43 -10.91 11.72
C LEU A 354 16.62 -11.49 13.13
N GLY A 355 17.83 -11.41 13.67
CA GLY A 355 18.12 -11.77 15.05
C GLY A 355 17.29 -10.97 16.05
N TYR A 356 17.12 -9.66 15.82
CA TYR A 356 16.30 -8.81 16.70
C TYR A 356 14.83 -9.24 16.72
N GLU A 357 14.21 -9.42 15.56
CA GLU A 357 12.80 -9.82 15.49
C GLU A 357 12.57 -11.24 16.04
N MET A 358 13.47 -12.18 15.74
CA MET A 358 13.36 -13.54 16.30
C MET A 358 13.58 -13.55 17.81
N GLU A 359 14.55 -12.82 18.34
CA GLU A 359 14.75 -12.69 19.79
C GLU A 359 13.54 -12.02 20.46
N ALA A 360 12.99 -10.97 19.84
CA ALA A 360 11.80 -10.30 20.35
C ALA A 360 10.60 -11.25 20.43
N ALA A 361 10.34 -12.01 19.36
CA ALA A 361 9.30 -13.04 19.34
C ALA A 361 9.53 -14.11 20.43
N ARG A 362 10.78 -14.47 20.73
CA ARG A 362 11.07 -15.40 21.82
C ARG A 362 10.74 -14.84 23.19
N ILE A 363 11.06 -13.58 23.43
CA ILE A 363 10.70 -12.87 24.67
C ILE A 363 9.17 -12.85 24.86
N LEU A 364 8.42 -12.71 23.76
CA LEU A 364 6.97 -12.81 23.73
C LEU A 364 6.40 -14.24 23.86
N GLY A 365 7.26 -15.25 23.97
CA GLY A 365 6.86 -16.64 24.24
C GLY A 365 6.93 -17.59 23.04
N ALA A 366 7.32 -17.12 21.85
CA ALA A 366 7.59 -18.02 20.73
C ALA A 366 8.82 -18.89 21.06
N ASN A 367 8.75 -20.20 20.79
CA ASN A 367 9.87 -21.11 21.01
C ASN A 367 10.17 -21.99 19.79
N SER A 368 9.51 -21.69 18.66
CA SER A 368 9.82 -22.21 17.33
C SER A 368 9.44 -21.19 16.25
N PHE A 369 9.90 -21.40 15.02
CA PHE A 369 9.66 -20.51 13.89
C PHE A 369 9.30 -21.28 12.62
N ASN A 370 8.34 -20.74 11.86
CA ASN A 370 7.96 -21.25 10.55
C ASN A 370 8.87 -20.69 9.44
N ASP A 371 8.91 -21.37 8.29
CA ASP A 371 9.54 -20.93 7.04
C ASP A 371 11.02 -20.56 7.21
N ILE A 372 11.70 -21.29 8.09
CA ILE A 372 13.12 -21.12 8.38
C ILE A 372 14.00 -21.88 7.39
N TYR A 373 14.23 -21.29 6.22
CA TYR A 373 15.21 -21.74 5.22
C TYR A 373 16.32 -20.70 5.02
N GLY A 374 17.52 -21.15 4.64
CA GLY A 374 18.66 -20.27 4.36
C GLY A 374 19.04 -19.36 5.54
N LEU A 375 18.95 -18.05 5.35
CA LEU A 375 19.33 -17.04 6.35
C LEU A 375 18.50 -17.14 7.64
N PRO A 376 17.15 -17.14 7.61
CA PRO A 376 16.32 -17.45 8.78
C PRO A 376 16.74 -18.66 9.59
N TRP A 377 17.10 -19.77 8.92
CA TRP A 377 17.56 -20.98 9.60
C TRP A 377 18.87 -20.76 10.36
N ALA A 378 19.83 -20.07 9.74
CA ALA A 378 21.10 -19.75 10.39
C ALA A 378 20.90 -18.89 11.64
N VAL A 379 19.96 -17.94 11.61
CA VAL A 379 19.61 -17.13 12.78
C VAL A 379 18.92 -17.95 13.86
N ALA A 380 17.90 -18.75 13.50
CA ALA A 380 17.17 -19.60 14.42
C ALA A 380 18.10 -20.60 15.16
N LYS A 381 19.08 -21.18 14.46
CA LYS A 381 20.11 -22.05 15.07
C LYS A 381 20.93 -21.35 16.15
N ARG A 382 21.32 -20.08 15.93
CA ARG A 382 22.05 -19.30 16.95
C ARG A 382 21.20 -19.04 18.18
N LEU A 383 19.88 -19.01 18.03
CA LEU A 383 18.92 -18.94 19.13
C LEU A 383 18.63 -20.33 19.74
N GLY A 384 19.28 -21.40 19.30
CA GLY A 384 19.10 -22.75 19.85
C GLY A 384 17.86 -23.49 19.32
N VAL A 385 17.25 -23.01 18.23
CA VAL A 385 16.28 -23.79 17.47
C VAL A 385 17.03 -24.83 16.65
N THR A 386 16.66 -26.09 16.83
CA THR A 386 17.26 -27.29 16.24
C THR A 386 16.38 -27.94 15.17
N ARG A 387 15.07 -27.67 15.13
CA ARG A 387 14.10 -28.15 14.13
C ARG A 387 13.07 -27.09 13.77
N GLY A 388 12.58 -27.13 12.53
CA GLY A 388 11.34 -26.45 12.11
C GLY A 388 10.20 -27.48 12.09
N PHE A 389 8.98 -27.08 12.42
CA PHE A 389 7.84 -28.02 12.45
C PHE A 389 6.95 -27.92 11.21
N LEU A 390 6.98 -26.80 10.48
CA LEU A 390 6.14 -26.57 9.30
C LEU A 390 6.82 -26.72 7.94
N THR A 391 8.16 -26.71 7.88
CA THR A 391 8.94 -26.49 6.63
C THR A 391 8.88 -27.62 5.60
N THR A 392 8.62 -28.86 5.99
CA THR A 392 8.68 -30.05 5.10
C THR A 392 7.32 -30.57 4.64
N ALA A 393 6.21 -30.00 5.12
CA ALA A 393 4.85 -30.45 4.81
C ALA A 393 3.93 -29.29 4.40
N TRP A 394 4.44 -28.38 3.57
CA TRP A 394 3.60 -27.37 2.91
C TRP A 394 2.53 -28.04 2.04
N MET A 395 1.39 -27.35 1.86
CA MET A 395 0.23 -27.94 1.19
C MET A 395 0.59 -28.35 -0.24
N PRO A 396 0.25 -29.58 -0.66
CA PRO A 396 0.63 -30.04 -1.96
C PRO A 396 -0.04 -29.28 -3.13
N TRP A 397 -1.21 -28.68 -2.88
CA TRP A 397 -1.97 -27.96 -3.91
C TRP A 397 -1.25 -26.76 -4.51
N GLN A 398 -0.41 -26.07 -3.72
CA GLN A 398 0.46 -25.01 -4.23
C GLN A 398 1.70 -25.57 -4.94
N ALA A 399 2.06 -26.82 -4.69
CA ALA A 399 3.19 -27.49 -5.33
C ALA A 399 2.80 -28.13 -6.68
N TRP A 400 1.52 -28.15 -7.04
CA TRP A 400 1.06 -28.84 -8.24
C TRP A 400 0.40 -27.93 -9.25
N SER A 401 0.70 -28.24 -10.51
CA SER A 401 0.24 -27.48 -11.65
C SER A 401 -1.22 -27.69 -12.00
N CYS A 402 -1.92 -28.69 -11.46
CA CYS A 402 -3.31 -28.97 -11.85
C CYS A 402 -4.17 -29.47 -10.66
N PRO A 403 -5.10 -28.66 -10.13
CA PRO A 403 -5.96 -29.05 -9.01
C PRO A 403 -7.04 -30.07 -9.41
N THR A 404 -7.26 -30.28 -10.70
CA THR A 404 -8.26 -31.24 -11.20
C THR A 404 -7.62 -32.49 -11.78
N SER A 405 -6.32 -32.71 -11.56
CA SER A 405 -5.64 -33.89 -12.05
C SER A 405 -6.33 -35.17 -11.53
N PRO A 406 -6.63 -36.16 -12.38
CA PRO A 406 -7.16 -37.44 -11.91
C PRO A 406 -6.19 -38.17 -10.98
N ASP A 407 -4.88 -37.90 -11.11
CA ASP A 407 -3.81 -38.48 -10.28
C ASP A 407 -3.61 -37.74 -8.95
N LEU A 408 -4.32 -36.63 -8.74
CA LEU A 408 -4.17 -35.80 -7.55
C LEU A 408 -4.27 -36.58 -6.23
N PRO A 409 -5.23 -37.51 -6.02
CA PRO A 409 -5.26 -38.30 -4.77
C PRO A 409 -3.96 -39.08 -4.54
N LYS A 410 -3.43 -39.70 -5.60
CA LYS A 410 -2.15 -40.42 -5.53
C LYS A 410 -0.99 -39.48 -5.24
N MET A 411 -0.94 -38.33 -5.90
CA MET A 411 0.07 -37.30 -5.63
C MET A 411 0.00 -36.81 -4.18
N MET A 412 -1.20 -36.69 -3.60
CA MET A 412 -1.41 -36.34 -2.18
C MET A 412 -0.84 -37.39 -1.26
N ASP A 413 -1.17 -38.65 -1.50
CA ASP A 413 -0.66 -39.75 -0.69
C ASP A 413 0.87 -39.83 -0.76
N GLU A 414 1.46 -39.68 -1.95
CA GLU A 414 2.91 -39.67 -2.13
C GLU A 414 3.59 -38.49 -1.42
N HIS A 415 3.07 -37.28 -1.58
CA HIS A 415 3.60 -36.07 -0.93
C HIS A 415 3.55 -36.18 0.59
N PHE A 416 2.41 -36.58 1.15
CA PHE A 416 2.28 -36.73 2.60
C PHE A 416 3.13 -37.88 3.13
N SER A 417 3.28 -38.97 2.37
CA SER A 417 4.17 -40.08 2.75
C SER A 417 5.64 -39.65 2.79
N GLN A 418 6.09 -38.87 1.80
CA GLN A 418 7.45 -38.33 1.77
C GLN A 418 7.69 -37.33 2.90
N ALA A 419 6.74 -36.41 3.12
CA ALA A 419 6.81 -35.44 4.21
C ALA A 419 6.84 -36.15 5.58
N ALA A 420 6.00 -37.17 5.79
CA ALA A 420 6.00 -37.98 7.00
C ALA A 420 7.34 -38.70 7.21
N ALA A 421 7.90 -39.31 6.16
CA ALA A 421 9.21 -39.97 6.23
C ALA A 421 10.33 -38.98 6.55
N GLN A 422 10.29 -37.77 5.99
CA GLN A 422 11.27 -36.72 6.27
C GLN A 422 11.15 -36.19 7.71
N ILE A 423 9.92 -35.95 8.20
CA ILE A 423 9.65 -35.57 9.60
C ILE A 423 10.19 -36.63 10.56
N GLU A 424 9.90 -37.90 10.32
CA GLU A 424 10.32 -38.99 11.21
C GLU A 424 11.85 -39.20 11.17
N LYS A 425 12.49 -38.90 10.04
CA LYS A 425 13.96 -38.89 9.90
C LYS A 425 14.60 -37.75 10.68
N ASP A 426 14.01 -36.55 10.64
CA ASP A 426 14.54 -35.36 11.32
C ASP A 426 14.25 -35.38 12.83
N ASP A 427 13.12 -35.99 13.24
CA ASP A 427 12.70 -36.13 14.63
C ASP A 427 11.94 -37.46 14.86
N PRO A 428 12.66 -38.53 15.24
CA PRO A 428 12.04 -39.83 15.50
C PRO A 428 10.90 -39.77 16.53
N GLY A 429 9.72 -40.27 16.15
CA GLY A 429 8.51 -40.26 16.97
C GLY A 429 7.72 -38.94 16.92
N ALA A 430 8.09 -37.98 16.06
CA ALA A 430 7.33 -36.75 15.86
C ALA A 430 5.87 -37.03 15.47
N LEU A 431 5.63 -37.97 14.56
CA LEU A 431 4.28 -38.29 14.07
C LEU A 431 3.34 -38.83 15.15
N LYS A 432 3.87 -39.30 16.28
CA LYS A 432 3.09 -39.78 17.43
C LYS A 432 2.82 -38.70 18.48
N ARG A 433 3.53 -37.57 18.41
CA ARG A 433 3.52 -36.50 19.40
C ARG A 433 2.82 -35.24 18.91
N PHE A 434 2.78 -35.04 17.59
CA PHE A 434 2.26 -33.82 16.99
C PHE A 434 1.01 -34.11 16.15
N TYR A 435 0.04 -33.21 16.25
CA TYR A 435 -1.12 -33.14 15.37
C TYR A 435 -1.07 -31.81 14.62
N ARG A 436 -1.22 -31.85 13.30
CA ARG A 436 -1.25 -30.66 12.44
C ARG A 436 -2.61 -30.56 11.79
N ASN A 437 -3.22 -29.38 11.91
CA ASN A 437 -4.44 -29.01 11.20
C ASN A 437 -4.20 -27.65 10.56
N LYS A 438 -4.32 -27.59 9.23
CA LYS A 438 -4.37 -26.31 8.51
C LYS A 438 -5.82 -26.09 8.09
N LEU A 439 -6.45 -25.11 8.73
CA LEU A 439 -7.72 -24.56 8.29
C LEU A 439 -7.39 -23.63 7.12
N TRP A 440 -7.90 -23.96 5.95
CA TRP A 440 -7.62 -23.37 4.65
C TRP A 440 -7.49 -21.84 4.70
N ASP A 441 -6.26 -21.35 4.56
CA ASP A 441 -5.95 -19.95 4.31
C ASP A 441 -5.12 -19.91 3.02
N GLU A 442 -5.62 -19.17 2.03
CA GLU A 442 -5.20 -19.17 0.62
C GLU A 442 -5.17 -20.57 -0.02
N PRO A 443 -6.33 -21.13 -0.47
CA PRO A 443 -6.32 -22.27 -1.38
C PRO A 443 -5.75 -21.82 -2.73
N GLY A 444 -4.43 -21.63 -2.79
CA GLY A 444 -3.71 -21.29 -4.00
C GLY A 444 -3.95 -22.38 -5.02
N THR A 445 -4.63 -22.04 -6.11
CA THR A 445 -4.68 -22.87 -7.30
C THR A 445 -3.66 -22.37 -8.31
N THR A 446 -3.46 -23.13 -9.37
CA THR A 446 -2.70 -22.69 -10.54
C THR A 446 -3.31 -21.41 -11.13
N ASP A 447 -2.49 -20.61 -11.80
CA ASP A 447 -2.93 -19.39 -12.47
C ASP A 447 -4.02 -19.67 -13.53
N LEU A 448 -4.82 -18.64 -13.84
CA LEU A 448 -5.90 -18.73 -14.82
C LEU A 448 -5.39 -19.17 -16.21
N GLY A 449 -4.12 -18.91 -16.55
CA GLY A 449 -3.50 -19.38 -17.78
C GLY A 449 -3.40 -20.90 -17.84
N HIS A 450 -3.02 -21.58 -16.76
CA HIS A 450 -3.10 -23.04 -16.71
C HIS A 450 -4.55 -23.53 -16.77
N LEU A 451 -5.45 -22.96 -15.96
CA LEU A 451 -6.85 -23.40 -15.90
C LEU A 451 -7.55 -23.30 -17.28
N LYS A 452 -7.22 -22.26 -18.04
CA LYS A 452 -7.69 -22.03 -19.41
C LYS A 452 -7.19 -23.07 -20.42
N ASN A 453 -5.97 -23.58 -20.24
CA ASN A 453 -5.31 -24.46 -21.20
C ASN A 453 -5.30 -25.95 -20.81
N CYS A 454 -5.64 -26.29 -19.57
CA CYS A 454 -5.69 -27.66 -19.08
C CYS A 454 -7.10 -28.25 -19.26
N GLU A 455 -7.22 -29.34 -20.01
CA GLU A 455 -8.53 -29.95 -20.28
C GLU A 455 -9.22 -30.48 -19.01
N SER A 456 -8.46 -31.02 -18.05
CA SER A 456 -9.04 -31.45 -16.77
C SER A 456 -9.65 -30.28 -16.00
N CYS A 457 -8.97 -29.12 -16.01
CA CYS A 457 -9.44 -27.91 -15.36
C CYS A 457 -10.67 -27.32 -16.07
N ARG A 458 -10.66 -27.28 -17.40
CA ARG A 458 -11.82 -26.84 -18.20
C ARG A 458 -13.02 -27.74 -17.96
N ALA A 459 -12.83 -29.06 -17.95
CA ALA A 459 -13.89 -30.02 -17.65
C ALA A 459 -14.46 -29.83 -16.24
N GLY A 460 -13.58 -29.67 -15.23
CA GLY A 460 -14.00 -29.37 -13.86
C GLY A 460 -14.78 -28.05 -13.74
N PHE A 461 -14.33 -27.00 -14.41
CA PHE A 461 -15.00 -25.69 -14.44
C PHE A 461 -16.38 -25.77 -15.09
N ARG A 462 -16.49 -26.41 -16.27
CA ARG A 462 -17.79 -26.64 -16.94
C ARG A 462 -18.74 -27.44 -16.06
N LYS A 463 -18.24 -28.52 -15.44
CA LYS A 463 -19.03 -29.34 -14.51
C LYS A 463 -19.56 -28.52 -13.34
N PHE A 464 -18.73 -27.68 -12.74
CA PHE A 464 -19.15 -26.76 -11.68
C PHE A 464 -20.27 -25.83 -12.15
N LEU A 465 -20.13 -25.20 -13.33
CA LEU A 465 -21.17 -24.32 -13.89
C LEU A 465 -22.48 -25.07 -14.18
N GLN A 466 -22.39 -26.30 -14.70
CA GLN A 466 -23.54 -27.19 -14.91
C GLN A 466 -24.24 -27.51 -13.58
N GLU A 467 -23.49 -27.84 -12.53
CA GLU A 467 -24.04 -28.10 -11.18
C GLU A 467 -24.70 -26.86 -10.56
N LYS A 468 -24.31 -25.65 -10.97
CA LYS A 468 -24.97 -24.39 -10.60
C LYS A 468 -26.19 -24.07 -11.47
N GLY A 469 -26.49 -24.89 -12.47
CA GLY A 469 -27.65 -24.73 -13.34
C GLY A 469 -27.45 -23.72 -14.48
N PHE A 470 -26.21 -23.30 -14.75
CA PHE A 470 -25.92 -22.44 -15.90
C PHE A 470 -25.96 -23.21 -17.20
N ARG A 471 -26.15 -22.49 -18.30
CA ARG A 471 -26.10 -22.98 -19.68
C ARG A 471 -25.12 -22.14 -20.51
N PRO A 472 -24.60 -22.65 -21.64
CA PRO A 472 -23.67 -21.90 -22.49
C PRO A 472 -24.16 -20.51 -22.89
N GLU A 473 -25.47 -20.37 -23.13
CA GLU A 473 -26.09 -19.11 -23.56
C GLU A 473 -26.01 -18.02 -22.48
N ASP A 474 -25.92 -18.40 -21.20
CA ASP A 474 -25.81 -17.45 -20.08
C ASP A 474 -24.46 -16.69 -20.10
N PHE A 475 -23.50 -17.20 -20.87
CA PHE A 475 -22.16 -16.66 -21.11
C PHE A 475 -21.94 -16.26 -22.58
N GLY A 476 -23.00 -16.24 -23.39
CA GLY A 476 -22.94 -15.89 -24.81
C GLY A 476 -22.17 -16.92 -25.67
N LYS A 477 -22.11 -18.18 -25.25
CA LYS A 477 -21.46 -19.28 -25.98
C LYS A 477 -22.49 -20.25 -26.54
N ALA A 478 -22.17 -20.90 -27.66
CA ALA A 478 -23.08 -21.87 -28.29
C ALA A 478 -22.94 -23.27 -27.67
N THR A 479 -21.77 -23.56 -27.09
CA THR A 479 -21.42 -24.91 -26.62
C THR A 479 -20.65 -24.85 -25.31
N TRP A 480 -20.65 -25.95 -24.55
CA TRP A 480 -19.86 -26.05 -23.32
C TRP A 480 -18.35 -26.01 -23.59
N GLU A 481 -17.93 -26.48 -24.76
CA GLU A 481 -16.54 -26.52 -25.21
C GLU A 481 -15.91 -25.13 -25.31
N GLU A 482 -16.72 -24.13 -25.68
CA GLU A 482 -16.33 -22.71 -25.75
C GLU A 482 -16.21 -22.03 -24.38
N ILE A 483 -16.75 -22.65 -23.32
CA ILE A 483 -16.66 -22.12 -21.96
C ILE A 483 -15.30 -22.48 -21.37
N VAL A 484 -14.52 -21.46 -21.08
CA VAL A 484 -13.20 -21.55 -20.45
C VAL A 484 -13.06 -20.46 -19.38
N PRO A 485 -12.26 -20.69 -18.33
CA PRO A 485 -11.84 -19.62 -17.43
C PRO A 485 -11.08 -18.55 -18.21
N ILE A 486 -11.35 -17.28 -17.91
CA ILE A 486 -10.69 -16.13 -18.55
C ILE A 486 -10.18 -15.15 -17.49
N THR A 487 -9.23 -14.29 -17.85
CA THR A 487 -8.78 -13.24 -16.93
C THR A 487 -9.76 -12.08 -16.89
N ARG A 488 -9.64 -11.22 -15.87
CA ARG A 488 -10.46 -10.01 -15.74
C ARG A 488 -10.31 -9.08 -16.95
N GLU A 489 -9.13 -9.03 -17.55
CA GLU A 489 -8.82 -8.23 -18.74
C GLU A 489 -9.49 -8.79 -19.99
N GLU A 490 -9.66 -10.12 -20.07
CA GLU A 490 -10.35 -10.80 -21.18
C GLU A 490 -11.88 -10.68 -21.09
N ALA A 491 -12.41 -10.43 -19.89
CA ALA A 491 -13.85 -10.26 -19.61
C ALA A 491 -14.38 -8.87 -20.04
N THR A 492 -14.37 -8.63 -21.35
CA THR A 492 -14.68 -7.32 -21.96
C THR A 492 -16.16 -6.98 -22.09
N ASP A 493 -17.05 -7.97 -21.97
CA ASP A 493 -18.51 -7.79 -22.08
C ASP A 493 -19.26 -8.42 -20.89
N GLY A 494 -20.58 -8.14 -20.80
CA GLY A 494 -21.42 -8.61 -19.69
C GLY A 494 -21.45 -10.14 -19.55
N PRO A 495 -21.70 -10.91 -20.62
CA PRO A 495 -21.65 -12.36 -20.59
C PRO A 495 -20.27 -12.93 -20.18
N ALA A 496 -19.17 -12.38 -20.71
CA ALA A 496 -17.81 -12.81 -20.38
C ALA A 496 -17.44 -12.48 -18.93
N ARG A 497 -17.94 -11.38 -18.35
CA ARG A 497 -17.75 -11.05 -16.91
C ARG A 497 -18.42 -12.02 -15.93
N ARG A 498 -19.26 -12.92 -16.42
CA ARG A 498 -19.83 -14.01 -15.61
C ARG A 498 -18.93 -15.25 -15.58
N LEU A 499 -17.94 -15.33 -16.47
CA LEU A 499 -16.84 -16.31 -16.48
C LEU A 499 -15.66 -15.77 -15.67
#